data_AF-A0A2D6LPC6-F1
#
_entry.id   AF-A0A2D6LPC6-F1
#
_cell.length_a   1.000
_cell.length_b   1.000
_cell.length_c   1.000
_cell.angle_alpha   90.00
_cell.angle_beta   90.00
_cell.angle_gamma   90.00
#
_symmetry.space_group_name_H-M   'P 1'
#
loop_
_entity.id
_entity.type
_entity.pdbx_description
1 polymer ?
#
loop_
_entity_poly.entity_id
_entity_poly.type
_entity_poly.pdbx_seq_one_letter_code
_entity_poly.pdbx_strand_id
1 'polypeptide(L)'
;MDHKKAKKITAALLKIGETKVYISPSEGQRIKEAMTKEDVRVLIKDGVIKKRKDDLQSKSRARVLKEKKKKGRKKGHGKRTGKKTARSNKKEKWIKNVRAQRRVLKEMKESNAKLKKPARQIYLMIKGGYFKGKKYVQSMVEEAKK
;
A
#
# COMPACT_ATOMS: atom_id res chain seq x y z
N MET A 1 -24.65 9.57 -37.69
CA MET A 1 -23.20 9.43 -37.52
C MET A 1 -22.75 7.97 -37.55
N ASP A 2 -21.53 7.68 -38.02
CA ASP A 2 -20.94 6.33 -37.98
C ASP A 2 -20.63 5.89 -36.53
N HIS A 3 -20.84 4.61 -36.21
CA HIS A 3 -20.62 4.03 -34.89
C HIS A 3 -19.19 4.22 -34.38
N LYS A 4 -18.18 4.16 -35.26
CA LYS A 4 -16.78 4.40 -34.87
C LYS A 4 -16.57 5.84 -34.41
N LYS A 5 -17.13 6.80 -35.15
CA LYS A 5 -17.07 8.23 -34.81
C LYS A 5 -17.84 8.50 -33.51
N ALA A 6 -19.03 7.91 -33.36
CA ALA A 6 -19.85 8.05 -32.14
C ALA A 6 -19.10 7.52 -30.90
N LYS A 7 -18.42 6.37 -31.00
CA LYS A 7 -17.58 5.83 -29.92
C LYS A 7 -16.43 6.77 -29.56
N LYS A 8 -15.73 7.33 -30.54
CA LYS A 8 -14.62 8.29 -30.29
C LYS A 8 -15.08 9.56 -29.59
N ILE A 9 -16.20 10.14 -30.03
CA ILE A 9 -16.77 11.34 -29.38
C ILE A 9 -17.25 11.01 -27.97
N THR A 10 -17.96 9.89 -27.79
CA THR A 10 -18.43 9.43 -26.47
C THR A 10 -17.26 9.20 -25.52
N ALA A 11 -16.21 8.53 -25.99
CA ALA A 11 -15.00 8.26 -25.22
C ALA A 11 -14.34 9.54 -24.74
N ALA A 12 -14.24 10.55 -25.61
CA ALA A 12 -13.72 11.88 -25.26
C ALA A 12 -14.61 12.62 -24.25
N LEU A 13 -15.94 12.59 -24.43
CA LEU A 13 -16.91 13.23 -23.54
C LEU A 13 -16.93 12.60 -22.14
N LEU A 14 -16.91 11.27 -22.06
CA LEU A 14 -16.96 10.51 -20.80
C LEU A 14 -15.57 10.23 -20.21
N LYS A 15 -14.49 10.64 -20.87
CA LYS A 15 -13.09 10.38 -20.49
C LYS A 15 -12.81 8.89 -20.24
N ILE A 16 -13.28 8.04 -21.15
CA ILE A 16 -13.10 6.58 -21.12
C ILE A 16 -12.44 6.08 -22.40
N GLY A 17 -11.95 4.84 -22.40
CA GLY A 17 -11.49 4.20 -23.64
C GLY A 17 -12.65 3.83 -24.56
N GLU A 18 -12.44 3.87 -25.88
CA GLU A 18 -13.46 3.55 -26.90
C GLU A 18 -14.04 2.13 -26.73
N THR A 19 -13.23 1.19 -26.24
CA THR A 19 -13.63 -0.20 -25.95
C THR A 19 -14.67 -0.31 -24.84
N LYS A 20 -14.73 0.69 -23.94
CA LYS A 20 -15.69 0.74 -22.83
C LYS A 20 -17.01 1.40 -23.20
N VAL A 21 -17.16 1.89 -24.42
CA VAL A 21 -18.43 2.44 -24.90
C VAL A 21 -19.34 1.30 -25.35
N TYR A 22 -20.46 1.15 -24.66
CA TYR A 22 -21.57 0.30 -25.05
C TYR A 22 -22.57 1.12 -25.86
N ILE A 23 -23.00 0.55 -26.99
CA ILE A 23 -24.04 1.09 -27.86
C ILE A 23 -25.15 0.06 -27.90
N SER A 24 -26.39 0.48 -27.66
CA SER A 24 -27.56 -0.41 -27.79
C SER A 24 -27.75 -0.85 -29.25
N PRO A 25 -27.84 -2.16 -29.54
CA PRO A 25 -28.11 -2.66 -30.90
C PRO A 25 -29.52 -2.31 -31.41
N SER A 26 -30.50 -2.15 -30.52
CA SER A 26 -31.90 -1.88 -30.87
C SER A 26 -32.14 -0.46 -31.38
N GLU A 27 -31.32 0.49 -30.96
CA GLU A 27 -31.48 1.93 -31.27
C GLU A 27 -30.37 2.44 -32.20
N GLY A 28 -29.83 1.55 -33.06
CA GLY A 28 -28.75 1.89 -33.99
C GLY A 28 -29.11 3.02 -34.97
N GLN A 29 -30.39 3.15 -35.33
CA GLN A 29 -30.90 4.19 -36.23
C GLN A 29 -30.73 5.60 -35.65
N ARG A 30 -31.06 5.79 -34.37
CA ARG A 30 -30.91 7.06 -33.63
C ARG A 30 -29.47 7.58 -33.60
N ILE A 31 -28.50 6.66 -33.57
CA ILE A 31 -27.07 7.01 -33.62
C ILE A 31 -26.65 7.43 -35.04
N LYS A 32 -27.29 6.85 -36.07
CA LYS A 32 -27.09 7.27 -37.46
C LYS A 32 -27.68 8.65 -37.74
N GLU A 33 -28.71 9.07 -37.01
CA GLU A 33 -29.32 10.41 -37.12
C GLU A 33 -28.52 11.48 -36.35
N ALA A 34 -27.87 11.14 -35.24
CA ALA A 34 -27.03 12.08 -34.50
C ALA A 34 -25.90 12.65 -35.38
N MET A 35 -25.60 13.94 -35.25
CA MET A 35 -24.52 14.62 -36.00
C MET A 35 -23.56 15.41 -35.12
N THR A 36 -24.06 16.01 -34.04
CA THR A 36 -23.30 16.90 -33.15
C THR A 36 -22.83 16.20 -31.87
N LYS A 37 -21.96 16.86 -31.10
CA LYS A 37 -21.52 16.35 -29.77
C LYS A 37 -22.65 16.42 -28.76
N GLU A 38 -23.51 17.42 -28.88
CA GLU A 38 -24.68 17.65 -28.06
C GLU A 38 -25.69 16.51 -28.21
N ASP A 39 -25.95 16.03 -29.43
CA ASP A 39 -26.81 14.86 -29.70
C ASP A 39 -26.27 13.60 -29.00
N VAL A 40 -24.95 13.40 -29.04
CA VAL A 40 -24.29 12.29 -28.33
C VAL A 40 -24.48 12.42 -26.81
N ARG A 41 -24.50 13.64 -26.24
CA ARG A 41 -24.82 13.82 -24.81
C ARG A 41 -26.26 13.45 -24.49
N VAL A 42 -27.21 13.76 -25.37
CA VAL A 42 -28.62 13.35 -25.22
C VAL A 42 -28.74 11.83 -25.25
N LEU A 43 -28.11 11.16 -26.21
CA LEU A 43 -28.09 9.70 -26.31
C LEU A 43 -27.43 9.00 -25.10
N ILE A 44 -26.47 9.67 -24.44
CA ILE A 44 -25.89 9.18 -23.19
C ILE A 44 -26.89 9.32 -22.03
N LYS A 45 -27.61 10.44 -21.94
CA LYS A 45 -28.63 10.68 -20.91
C LYS A 45 -29.80 9.71 -21.05
N ASP A 46 -30.25 9.47 -22.27
CA ASP A 46 -31.32 8.51 -22.60
C ASP A 46 -30.88 7.04 -22.40
N GLY A 47 -29.57 6.82 -22.23
CA GLY A 47 -29.02 5.49 -21.94
C GLY A 47 -28.89 4.58 -23.16
N VAL A 48 -28.97 5.14 -24.36
CA VAL A 48 -28.68 4.45 -25.63
C VAL A 48 -27.19 4.16 -25.74
N ILE A 49 -26.36 5.10 -25.29
CA ILE A 49 -24.90 4.98 -25.18
C ILE A 49 -24.52 4.95 -23.69
N LYS A 50 -23.82 3.90 -23.26
CA LYS A 50 -23.46 3.68 -21.85
C LYS A 50 -21.99 3.34 -21.68
N LYS A 51 -21.43 3.62 -20.51
CA LYS A 51 -20.14 3.08 -20.11
C LYS A 51 -20.31 1.62 -19.66
N ARG A 52 -19.56 0.70 -20.25
CA ARG A 52 -19.41 -0.69 -19.75
C ARG A 52 -18.78 -0.67 -18.37
N LYS A 53 -19.20 -1.59 -17.49
CA LYS A 53 -18.54 -1.78 -16.19
C LYS A 53 -17.07 -2.13 -16.41
N ASP A 54 -16.22 -1.63 -15.52
CA ASP A 54 -14.80 -1.93 -15.55
C ASP A 54 -14.56 -3.37 -15.07
N ASP A 55 -13.69 -4.12 -15.76
CA ASP A 55 -13.27 -5.44 -15.33
C ASP A 55 -12.43 -5.33 -14.05
N LEU A 56 -12.94 -5.84 -12.94
CA LEU A 56 -12.30 -5.77 -11.64
C LEU A 56 -11.66 -7.11 -11.28
N GLN A 57 -10.35 -7.12 -11.04
CA GLN A 57 -9.66 -8.29 -10.52
C GLN A 57 -9.81 -8.39 -9.00
N SER A 58 -10.39 -9.48 -8.53
CA SER A 58 -10.61 -9.68 -7.09
C SER A 58 -9.28 -9.88 -6.33
N LYS A 59 -9.17 -9.28 -5.15
CA LYS A 59 -7.99 -9.41 -4.26
C LYS A 59 -8.16 -10.50 -3.19
N SER A 60 -9.20 -11.33 -3.26
CA SER A 60 -9.55 -12.31 -2.22
C SER A 60 -8.39 -13.28 -1.91
N ARG A 61 -7.87 -13.97 -2.93
CA ARG A 61 -6.74 -14.90 -2.81
C ARG A 61 -5.47 -14.23 -2.26
N ALA A 62 -5.20 -13.00 -2.70
CA ALA A 62 -4.06 -12.21 -2.23
C ALA A 62 -4.19 -11.84 -0.75
N ARG A 63 -5.39 -11.48 -0.27
CA ARG A 63 -5.67 -11.17 1.14
C ARG A 63 -5.47 -12.40 2.02
N VAL A 64 -6.04 -13.55 1.64
CA VAL A 64 -5.87 -14.82 2.36
C VAL A 64 -4.39 -15.21 2.44
N LEU A 65 -3.61 -15.04 1.36
CA LEU A 65 -2.17 -15.31 1.39
C LEU A 65 -1.41 -14.32 2.30
N LYS A 66 -1.79 -13.05 2.31
CA LYS A 66 -1.18 -12.01 3.18
C LYS A 66 -1.39 -12.33 4.65
N GLU A 67 -2.58 -12.79 5.04
CA GLU A 67 -2.87 -13.20 6.42
C GLU A 67 -2.06 -14.43 6.84
N LYS A 68 -1.99 -15.45 5.98
CA LYS A 68 -1.15 -16.63 6.22
C LYS A 68 0.33 -16.22 6.39
N LYS A 69 0.84 -15.33 5.54
CA LYS A 69 2.20 -14.76 5.64
C LYS A 69 2.40 -13.92 6.90
N LYS A 70 1.39 -13.19 7.37
CA LYS A 70 1.44 -12.39 8.61
C LYS A 70 1.62 -13.30 9.83
N LYS A 71 0.92 -14.43 9.86
CA LYS A 71 1.05 -15.50 10.88
C LYS A 71 2.36 -16.32 10.78
N GLY A 72 3.26 -15.99 9.85
CA GLY A 72 4.52 -16.71 9.64
C GLY A 72 4.43 -17.95 8.74
N ARG A 73 3.23 -18.35 8.29
CA ARG A 73 3.05 -19.46 7.35
C ARG A 73 3.49 -19.07 5.93
N LYS A 74 3.73 -20.05 5.06
CA LYS A 74 4.16 -19.85 3.65
C LYS A 74 5.45 -19.00 3.50
N LYS A 75 6.38 -19.08 4.46
CA LYS A 75 7.70 -18.40 4.49
C LYS A 75 8.91 -19.34 4.71
N GLY A 76 8.69 -20.67 4.58
CA GLY A 76 9.73 -21.70 4.71
C GLY A 76 10.81 -21.62 3.62
N HIS A 77 11.90 -22.38 3.76
CA HIS A 77 13.08 -22.31 2.90
C HIS A 77 12.74 -22.46 1.40
N GLY A 78 11.97 -23.47 1.01
CA GLY A 78 11.56 -23.68 -0.39
C GLY A 78 10.55 -22.67 -0.96
N LYS A 79 10.08 -21.70 -0.17
CA LYS A 79 9.24 -20.57 -0.66
C LYS A 79 9.99 -19.25 -0.71
N ARG A 80 11.27 -19.24 -0.30
CA ARG A 80 12.10 -18.04 -0.34
C ARG A 80 12.75 -17.96 -1.71
N THR A 81 12.61 -16.81 -2.35
CA THR A 81 13.34 -16.44 -3.54
C THR A 81 14.26 -15.26 -3.21
N GLY A 82 15.41 -15.19 -3.90
CA GLY A 82 16.42 -14.15 -3.69
C GLY A 82 17.30 -14.33 -2.44
N LYS A 83 18.40 -13.56 -2.39
CA LYS A 83 19.37 -13.57 -1.29
C LYS A 83 18.75 -13.06 0.02
N LYS A 84 19.30 -13.47 1.17
CA LYS A 84 18.83 -13.04 2.51
C LYS A 84 18.78 -11.52 2.67
N THR A 85 19.77 -10.82 2.11
CA THR A 85 19.90 -9.35 2.16
C THR A 85 18.79 -8.64 1.38
N ALA A 86 18.30 -9.21 0.28
CA ALA A 86 17.18 -8.67 -0.48
C ALA A 86 15.84 -8.79 0.28
N ARG A 87 15.68 -9.85 1.08
CA ARG A 87 14.47 -10.05 1.90
C ARG A 87 14.48 -9.26 3.21
N SER A 88 15.66 -8.95 3.73
CA SER A 88 15.87 -8.16 4.94
C SER A 88 17.26 -7.55 4.91
N ASN A 89 17.33 -6.25 4.64
CA ASN A 89 18.59 -5.53 4.61
C ASN A 89 19.21 -5.45 6.04
N LYS A 90 20.49 -5.77 6.15
CA LYS A 90 21.23 -5.77 7.44
C LYS A 90 21.27 -4.36 8.05
N LYS A 91 21.54 -3.34 7.23
CA LYS A 91 21.67 -1.95 7.68
C LYS A 91 20.33 -1.40 8.19
N GLU A 92 19.25 -1.59 7.45
CA GLU A 92 17.90 -1.19 7.87
C GLU A 92 17.48 -1.87 9.18
N LYS A 93 17.77 -3.17 9.32
CA LYS A 93 17.49 -3.90 10.56
C LYS A 93 18.24 -3.31 11.74
N TRP A 94 19.53 -3.00 11.58
CA TRP A 94 20.34 -2.36 12.62
C TRP A 94 19.81 -0.96 12.98
N ILE A 95 19.52 -0.12 11.97
CA ILE A 95 18.93 1.21 12.18
C ILE A 95 17.62 1.11 12.96
N LYS A 96 16.72 0.20 12.56
CA LYS A 96 15.42 0.00 13.23
C LYS A 96 15.60 -0.44 14.69
N ASN A 97 16.53 -1.34 14.96
CA ASN A 97 16.82 -1.83 16.30
C ASN A 97 17.39 -0.72 17.21
N VAL A 98 18.44 -0.03 16.76
CA VAL A 98 19.10 1.04 17.52
C VAL A 98 18.13 2.19 17.80
N ARG A 99 17.34 2.62 16.80
CA ARG A 99 16.32 3.67 16.99
C ARG A 99 15.26 3.25 18.01
N ALA A 100 14.77 2.01 17.96
CA ALA A 100 13.80 1.51 18.93
C ALA A 100 14.38 1.45 20.36
N GLN A 101 15.64 1.05 20.52
CA GLN A 101 16.34 1.02 21.79
C GLN A 101 16.57 2.43 22.37
N ARG A 102 17.04 3.38 21.54
CA ARG A 102 17.24 4.77 21.96
C ARG A 102 15.94 5.46 22.33
N ARG A 103 14.85 5.18 21.62
CA ARG A 103 13.54 5.73 21.95
C ARG A 103 13.08 5.28 23.34
N VAL A 104 13.20 3.99 23.64
CA VAL A 104 12.86 3.43 24.97
C VAL A 104 13.73 4.06 26.07
N LEU A 105 15.03 4.22 25.83
CA LEU A 105 15.92 4.91 26.77
C LEU A 105 15.51 6.37 26.99
N LYS A 106 15.10 7.08 25.93
CA LYS A 106 14.62 8.47 26.02
C LYS A 106 13.35 8.56 26.86
N GLU A 107 12.35 7.74 26.57
CA GLU A 107 11.08 7.67 27.32
C GLU A 107 11.35 7.41 28.81
N MET A 108 12.19 6.42 29.14
CA MET A 108 12.52 6.09 30.54
C MET A 108 13.34 7.16 31.25
N LYS A 109 14.19 7.91 30.52
CA LYS A 109 14.95 9.04 31.05
C LYS A 109 14.03 10.22 31.39
N GLU A 110 13.03 10.48 30.56
CA GLU A 110 12.05 11.55 30.79
C GLU A 110 11.17 11.24 32.01
N SER A 111 10.81 9.98 32.23
CA SER A 111 10.01 9.57 33.39
C SER A 111 10.79 9.54 34.72
N ASN A 112 12.13 9.54 34.73
CA ASN A 112 12.89 9.42 35.97
C ASN A 112 14.20 10.22 35.95
N ALA A 113 14.29 11.22 36.83
CA ALA A 113 15.45 12.09 36.96
C ALA A 113 16.74 11.38 37.41
N LYS A 114 16.65 10.27 38.17
CA LYS A 114 17.82 9.50 38.65
C LYS A 114 18.60 8.84 37.51
N LEU A 115 17.99 8.66 36.35
CA LEU A 115 18.60 8.06 35.16
C LEU A 115 19.52 8.98 34.37
N LYS A 116 19.63 10.28 34.72
CA LYS A 116 20.47 11.23 33.98
C LYS A 116 21.94 10.79 33.87
N LYS A 117 22.52 10.25 34.95
CA LYS A 117 23.92 9.78 34.99
C LYS A 117 24.13 8.46 34.21
N PRO A 118 23.42 7.35 34.49
CA PRO A 118 23.64 6.07 33.79
C PRO A 118 23.19 6.08 32.32
N ALA A 119 22.28 6.97 31.90
CA ALA A 119 21.75 6.99 30.53
C ALA A 119 22.83 7.16 29.45
N ARG A 120 23.92 7.91 29.72
CA ARG A 120 25.01 8.08 28.75
C ARG A 120 25.74 6.76 28.48
N GLN A 121 26.01 5.98 29.53
CA GLN A 121 26.66 4.68 29.40
C GLN A 121 25.78 3.71 28.62
N ILE A 122 24.49 3.63 28.96
CA ILE A 122 23.51 2.78 28.26
C ILE A 122 23.40 3.19 26.78
N TYR A 123 23.43 4.50 26.47
CA TYR A 123 23.44 4.99 25.10
C TYR A 123 24.66 4.53 24.30
N LEU A 124 25.86 4.54 24.92
CA LEU A 124 27.10 4.05 24.31
C LEU A 124 27.05 2.53 24.09
N MET A 125 26.49 1.77 25.05
CA MET A 125 26.26 0.32 24.88
C MET A 125 25.28 0.02 23.75
N ILE A 126 24.24 0.84 23.56
CA ILE A 126 23.34 0.76 22.40
C ILE A 126 24.12 1.03 21.09
N LYS A 127 24.97 2.06 21.05
CA LYS A 127 25.83 2.35 19.88
C LYS A 127 26.73 1.14 19.54
N GLY A 128 27.28 0.48 20.56
CA GLY A 128 28.10 -0.73 20.43
C GLY A 128 27.32 -2.01 20.09
N GLY A 129 25.98 -1.97 20.06
CA GLY A 129 25.17 -3.13 19.73
C GLY A 129 25.09 -4.20 20.81
N TYR A 130 25.38 -3.85 22.08
CA TYR A 130 25.36 -4.77 23.22
C TYR A 130 23.98 -5.43 23.43
N PHE A 131 22.91 -4.68 23.21
CA PHE A 131 21.54 -5.15 23.46
C PHE A 131 20.94 -5.88 22.26
N LYS A 132 20.41 -7.09 22.47
CA LYS A 132 19.71 -7.88 21.43
C LYS A 132 18.34 -7.31 21.04
N GLY A 133 17.74 -6.47 21.90
CA GLY A 133 16.42 -5.88 21.68
C GLY A 133 16.05 -4.85 22.74
N LYS A 134 14.86 -4.26 22.63
CA LYS A 134 14.40 -3.20 23.56
C LYS A 134 14.25 -3.68 25.01
N LYS A 135 13.82 -4.92 25.24
CA LYS A 135 13.60 -5.47 26.59
C LYS A 135 14.88 -5.47 27.44
N TYR A 136 16.03 -5.72 26.82
CA TYR A 136 17.32 -5.72 27.52
C TYR A 136 17.77 -4.31 27.91
N VAL A 137 17.40 -3.30 27.14
CA VAL A 137 17.61 -1.90 27.53
C VAL A 137 16.75 -1.57 28.75
N GLN A 138 15.50 -2.02 28.75
CA GLN A 138 14.58 -1.82 29.87
C GLN A 138 15.11 -2.47 31.15
N SER A 139 15.53 -3.75 31.10
CA SER A 139 16.08 -4.43 32.28
C SER A 139 17.32 -3.74 32.84
N MET A 140 18.26 -3.34 31.97
CA MET A 140 19.47 -2.61 32.39
C MET A 140 19.15 -1.25 32.99
N VAL A 141 18.13 -0.56 32.46
CA VAL A 141 17.65 0.70 33.01
C VAL A 141 17.03 0.50 34.40
N GLU A 142 16.22 -0.55 34.59
CA GLU A 142 15.65 -0.86 35.91
C GLU A 142 16.73 -1.25 36.93
N GLU A 143 17.74 -2.01 36.53
CA GLU A 143 18.90 -2.32 37.38
C GLU A 143 19.66 -1.05 37.79
N ALA A 144 19.86 -0.11 36.85
CA ALA A 144 20.55 1.16 37.13
C ALA A 144 19.70 2.17 37.92
N LYS A 145 18.42 1.88 38.19
CA LYS A 145 17.57 2.70 39.08
C LYS A 145 17.68 2.27 40.54
N LYS A 146 18.03 1.00 40.81
CA LYS A 146 18.31 0.52 42.16
C LYS A 146 19.53 1.26 42.71
#